data_AF-A0A1A8E6H5-F1
#
_entry.id   AF-A0A1A8E6H5-F1
#
_cell.length_a   1.000
_cell.length_b   1.000
_cell.length_c   1.000
_cell.angle_alpha   90.00
_cell.angle_beta   90.00
_cell.angle_gamma   90.00
#
_symmetry.space_group_name_H-M   'P 1'
#
loop_
_entity.id
_entity.type
_entity.pdbx_description
1 polymer ?
#
loop_
_entity_poly.entity_id
_entity_poly.type
_entity_poly.pdbx_seq_one_letter_code
_entity_poly.pdbx_strand_id
1 'polypeptide(L)'
;VSVKIGSSVKHKHGGGPLSSIGGGFIGGTKHCKYSISSSCSSGESGVRRPVVKSFRGHKRMPQLFERSAGHFWDPKFDSSILEEACRERCFPQTQRRFRYVLFYLVAASFLWGLYFAANPRCDRVVFLLPTASFLLFCLLLFLLTFTQLYSRCYDQASLLLVFVTFLLTLAPQIQTLGFRELDTPALEAEEFNGRRRADNQSYEDLVEENIRSPCLSSVGTFSLCIEVLLLLYSVLHVRLFASVLLGFLYSVLFESLGWLQLTQSEESWSLAASSDWDTLRWLGPAKVLLHLCAHAIGIHLFVMSEVRSRSTFLKVGQAIMHGKDLEVEKALKERMIHSVMPRLVADELMKQGDEEIGSDYSAKRYSTSGAAAVISSPKNNKRKKTSIPKGQIIFRPFNMKRMEPVSILFADIVGFTKMSANKSAHALVGLLNDLFGRFDRLCELTGCEKISTLGDCYYCVAGCPEPRPDHAYCCVEMGLGMIQAIEQFCQEKREMVNMRVGVHTGTVLCGILGMKRFKFDVWSNDVNLANLMEQLGVAGKVHLSQATFNFLDDRYQHEDGKVNERIGQSVVADQLKGMRTYLISSRRFEPHCSCSQMGPSAPEHAHVPRLHTPDGAS
;
A
#
# COMPACT_ATOMS: atom_id res chain seq x y z
N VAL A 1 -23.31 -45.53 34.83
CA VAL A 1 -22.56 -46.81 34.91
C VAL A 1 -21.32 -46.67 34.04
N SER A 2 -20.12 -46.92 34.59
CA SER A 2 -18.85 -46.78 33.86
C SER A 2 -18.14 -48.14 33.86
N VAL A 3 -17.78 -48.64 32.68
CA VAL A 3 -17.11 -49.94 32.52
C VAL A 3 -15.70 -49.70 32.01
N LYS A 4 -14.70 -50.02 32.83
CA LYS A 4 -13.31 -50.16 32.39
C LYS A 4 -13.17 -51.49 31.66
N ILE A 5 -12.49 -51.47 30.52
CA ILE A 5 -11.83 -52.65 29.96
C ILE A 5 -10.35 -52.31 29.85
N GLY A 6 -9.50 -53.14 30.42
CA GLY A 6 -8.06 -53.07 30.24
C GLY A 6 -7.56 -54.36 29.60
N SER A 7 -6.48 -54.28 28.86
CA SER A 7 -5.67 -55.43 28.47
C SER A 7 -4.19 -55.09 28.65
N SER A 8 -3.43 -56.09 29.09
CA SER A 8 -2.02 -55.97 29.45
C SER A 8 -1.23 -56.96 28.63
N VAL A 9 -0.15 -56.52 28.00
CA VAL A 9 0.94 -57.39 27.56
C VAL A 9 2.27 -56.76 27.95
N LYS A 10 3.10 -57.53 28.68
CA LYS A 10 4.50 -57.22 29.02
C LYS A 10 5.44 -58.05 28.15
N HIS A 11 6.63 -57.51 27.84
CA HIS A 11 7.97 -58.14 27.74
C HIS A 11 8.87 -57.34 26.77
N LYS A 12 10.21 -57.23 26.93
CA LYS A 12 11.13 -57.63 28.01
C LYS A 12 12.40 -56.74 28.01
N HIS A 13 13.15 -56.84 29.11
CA HIS A 13 14.39 -56.15 29.54
C HIS A 13 15.54 -55.81 28.58
N GLY A 14 16.33 -54.83 29.06
CA GLY A 14 17.78 -54.65 28.87
C GLY A 14 18.14 -53.15 28.85
N GLY A 15 19.04 -52.57 29.64
CA GLY A 15 19.89 -53.00 30.77
C GLY A 15 20.61 -51.73 31.30
N GLY A 16 20.99 -51.65 32.57
CA GLY A 16 21.58 -50.43 33.18
C GLY A 16 23.07 -50.20 32.87
N PRO A 17 23.82 -49.36 33.63
CA PRO A 17 23.43 -48.71 34.89
C PRO A 17 23.80 -47.20 35.00
N LEU A 18 23.58 -46.66 36.21
CA LEU A 18 23.76 -45.27 36.64
C LEU A 18 25.23 -44.78 36.66
N SER A 19 25.40 -43.46 36.58
CA SER A 19 26.31 -42.73 37.47
C SER A 19 25.62 -41.47 38.02
N SER A 20 26.11 -40.94 39.14
CA SER A 20 25.40 -40.01 40.05
C SER A 20 26.21 -38.71 40.27
N ILE A 21 25.69 -37.82 41.14
CA ILE A 21 26.28 -36.58 41.69
C ILE A 21 26.14 -35.36 40.75
N GLY A 22 25.60 -34.21 41.18
CA GLY A 22 24.92 -33.88 42.44
C GLY A 22 24.71 -32.36 42.61
N GLY A 23 23.60 -31.94 43.25
CA GLY A 23 23.28 -30.54 43.62
C GLY A 23 22.97 -29.60 42.43
N GLY A 24 21.91 -28.80 42.37
CA GLY A 24 20.87 -28.47 43.35
C GLY A 24 20.85 -26.96 43.61
N PHE A 25 19.88 -26.22 43.03
CA PHE A 25 19.19 -25.06 43.61
C PHE A 25 18.20 -24.41 42.61
N ILE A 26 16.92 -24.75 42.79
CA ILE A 26 15.69 -23.93 42.72
C ILE A 26 15.78 -22.54 42.03
N GLY A 27 14.90 -22.27 41.05
CA GLY A 27 14.45 -20.88 40.81
C GLY A 27 13.77 -20.52 39.48
N GLY A 28 12.44 -20.66 39.38
CA GLY A 28 11.61 -19.77 38.55
C GLY A 28 11.30 -20.20 37.10
N THR A 29 10.25 -21.01 36.92
CA THR A 29 9.60 -21.25 35.62
C THR A 29 8.92 -19.97 35.09
N LYS A 30 9.36 -19.46 33.93
CA LYS A 30 8.64 -18.41 33.20
C LYS A 30 7.74 -19.04 32.13
N HIS A 31 6.44 -18.74 32.20
CA HIS A 31 5.44 -19.18 31.23
C HIS A 31 5.82 -18.86 29.78
N CYS A 32 5.90 -19.89 28.93
CA CYS A 32 5.86 -19.71 27.49
C CYS A 32 4.47 -19.20 27.06
N LYS A 33 4.43 -18.02 26.44
CA LYS A 33 3.29 -17.61 25.62
C LYS A 33 3.39 -18.33 24.27
N TYR A 34 2.48 -19.25 24.00
CA TYR A 34 2.27 -19.77 22.66
C TYR A 34 1.55 -18.72 21.81
N SER A 35 2.29 -18.01 20.96
CA SER A 35 1.72 -17.31 19.81
C SER A 35 1.62 -18.31 18.65
N ILE A 36 0.40 -18.78 18.37
CA ILE A 36 0.13 -19.66 17.23
C ILE A 36 0.05 -18.79 15.97
N SER A 37 1.14 -18.75 15.19
CA SER A 37 1.11 -18.29 13.81
C SER A 37 0.76 -19.50 12.92
N SER A 38 -0.43 -19.51 12.32
CA SER A 38 -0.85 -20.58 11.42
C SER A 38 -0.21 -20.42 10.04
N SER A 39 0.88 -21.15 9.80
CA SER A 39 1.54 -21.21 8.49
C SER A 39 0.74 -22.07 7.51
N CYS A 40 0.05 -21.42 6.58
CA CYS A 40 -0.47 -22.05 5.37
C CYS A 40 0.17 -21.39 4.15
N SER A 41 1.27 -21.96 3.65
CA SER A 41 1.76 -21.72 2.30
C SER A 41 2.24 -23.03 1.71
N SER A 42 1.68 -23.38 0.56
CA SER A 42 2.07 -24.55 -0.23
C SER A 42 3.54 -24.46 -0.66
N GLY A 43 4.13 -25.61 -0.95
CA GLY A 43 5.53 -25.69 -1.36
C GLY A 43 5.77 -25.07 -2.73
N GLU A 44 6.69 -24.13 -2.79
CA GLU A 44 7.37 -23.74 -4.02
C GLU A 44 8.89 -23.85 -3.80
N SER A 45 9.64 -24.02 -4.89
CA SER A 45 10.99 -24.58 -4.92
C SER A 45 12.01 -23.89 -4.00
N GLY A 46 12.86 -24.71 -3.38
CA GLY A 46 13.83 -24.27 -2.38
C GLY A 46 14.97 -23.43 -2.95
N VAL A 47 14.82 -22.10 -2.93
CA VAL A 47 15.95 -21.16 -2.87
C VAL A 47 15.92 -20.48 -1.50
N ARG A 48 16.95 -20.71 -0.69
CA ARG A 48 17.10 -20.09 0.64
C ARG A 48 17.25 -18.58 0.49
N ARG A 49 16.16 -17.81 0.62
CA ARG A 49 16.26 -16.38 0.93
C ARG A 49 16.99 -16.25 2.27
N PRO A 50 18.12 -15.53 2.37
CA PRO A 50 18.76 -15.31 3.65
C PRO A 50 17.83 -14.44 4.49
N VAL A 51 17.27 -15.02 5.56
CA VAL A 51 16.75 -14.22 6.67
C VAL A 51 17.95 -13.49 7.24
N VAL A 52 18.14 -12.25 6.80
CA VAL A 52 19.10 -11.33 7.41
C VAL A 52 18.61 -11.05 8.82
N LYS A 53 19.02 -11.91 9.75
CA LYS A 53 19.10 -11.56 11.16
C LYS A 53 19.96 -10.30 11.20
N SER A 54 19.30 -9.15 11.33
CA SER A 54 19.99 -7.88 11.52
C SER A 54 20.78 -8.00 12.82
N PHE A 55 22.07 -8.30 12.69
CA PHE A 55 23.03 -8.05 13.74
C PHE A 55 23.01 -6.54 13.97
N ARG A 56 22.13 -6.10 14.89
CA ARG A 56 22.25 -4.80 15.55
C ARG A 56 23.50 -4.84 16.44
N GLY A 57 24.67 -4.87 15.80
CA GLY A 57 25.88 -4.35 16.43
C GLY A 57 25.58 -2.93 16.87
N HIS A 58 26.00 -2.57 18.09
CA HIS A 58 25.82 -1.24 18.63
C HIS A 58 26.48 -0.20 17.71
N LYS A 59 25.70 0.40 16.81
CA LYS A 59 26.11 1.62 16.09
C LYS A 59 26.28 2.70 17.16
N ARG A 60 27.52 3.13 17.39
CA ARG A 60 27.92 4.09 18.44
C ARG A 60 27.38 5.51 18.28
N MET A 61 26.63 5.80 17.21
CA MET A 61 26.15 7.14 16.87
C MET A 61 24.64 7.14 16.60
N PRO A 62 23.93 8.24 16.93
CA PRO A 62 22.49 8.37 16.66
C PRO A 62 22.22 8.33 15.16
N GLN A 63 21.16 7.63 14.75
CA GLN A 63 20.71 7.59 13.36
C GLN A 63 19.89 8.84 13.07
N LEU A 64 20.17 9.51 11.94
CA LEU A 64 19.44 10.72 11.52
C LEU A 64 17.97 10.39 11.18
N PHE A 65 17.73 9.22 10.58
CA PHE A 65 16.39 8.67 10.32
C PHE A 65 16.47 7.16 10.12
N GLU A 66 15.30 6.51 10.10
CA GLU A 66 15.16 5.07 9.85
C GLU A 66 15.72 4.70 8.46
N ARG A 67 16.61 3.70 8.41
CA ARG A 67 17.36 3.29 7.20
C ARG A 67 18.33 4.35 6.62
N SER A 68 18.83 5.29 7.43
CA SER A 68 19.94 6.12 6.98
C SER A 68 21.20 5.28 6.74
N ALA A 69 22.03 5.70 5.77
CA ALA A 69 23.42 5.30 5.69
C ALA A 69 24.08 5.54 7.06
N GLY A 70 25.01 4.67 7.46
CA GLY A 70 25.58 4.67 8.81
C GLY A 70 26.53 5.84 9.14
N HIS A 71 26.60 6.86 8.26
CA HIS A 71 27.52 7.98 8.35
C HIS A 71 26.86 9.15 9.09
N PHE A 72 27.59 9.77 10.03
CA PHE A 72 27.07 10.80 10.93
C PHE A 72 26.64 12.11 10.21
N TRP A 73 27.15 12.33 8.98
CA TRP A 73 26.94 13.58 8.22
C TRP A 73 26.40 13.40 6.79
N ASP A 74 26.08 12.17 6.34
CA ASP A 74 25.53 11.97 4.98
C ASP A 74 24.06 11.51 5.08
N PRO A 75 23.06 12.40 4.87
CA PRO A 75 21.65 12.10 5.12
C PRO A 75 21.01 11.28 3.98
N LYS A 76 21.70 10.25 3.46
CA LYS A 76 21.18 9.34 2.41
C LYS A 76 20.58 8.06 2.99
N PHE A 77 19.78 7.36 2.19
CA PHE A 77 19.37 5.99 2.49
C PHE A 77 20.53 4.99 2.47
N ASP A 78 20.32 3.84 3.14
CA ASP A 78 21.19 2.67 3.09
C ASP A 78 21.24 1.95 1.73
N SER A 79 20.37 2.33 0.78
CA SER A 79 20.20 1.70 -0.52
C SER A 79 20.16 2.75 -1.64
N SER A 80 20.99 2.56 -2.67
CA SER A 80 21.04 3.43 -3.86
C SER A 80 19.72 3.47 -4.61
N ILE A 81 19.04 2.34 -4.78
CA ILE A 81 17.75 2.23 -5.47
C ILE A 81 16.67 3.02 -4.72
N LEU A 82 16.68 2.99 -3.38
CA LEU A 82 15.73 3.72 -2.56
C LEU A 82 15.99 5.24 -2.59
N GLU A 83 17.27 5.65 -2.63
CA GLU A 83 17.70 7.03 -2.81
C GLU A 83 17.32 7.58 -4.19
N GLU A 84 17.50 6.79 -5.25
CA GLU A 84 17.11 7.14 -6.62
C GLU A 84 15.59 7.29 -6.76
N ALA A 85 14.81 6.33 -6.28
CA ALA A 85 13.35 6.40 -6.26
C ALA A 85 12.83 7.58 -5.41
N CYS A 86 13.48 7.88 -4.28
CA CYS A 86 13.15 9.06 -3.46
C CYS A 86 13.45 10.36 -4.22
N ARG A 87 14.61 10.46 -4.89
CA ARG A 87 15.01 11.62 -5.70
C ARG A 87 14.02 11.87 -6.83
N GLU A 88 13.66 10.84 -7.59
CA GLU A 88 12.68 10.94 -8.69
C GLU A 88 11.30 11.38 -8.19
N ARG A 89 10.80 10.79 -7.09
CA ARG A 89 9.48 11.13 -6.54
C ARG A 89 9.45 12.51 -5.88
N CYS A 90 10.56 12.99 -5.33
CA CYS A 90 10.68 14.33 -4.77
C CYS A 90 11.03 15.41 -5.82
N PHE A 91 11.51 15.03 -7.01
CA PHE A 91 11.97 15.96 -8.05
C PHE A 91 10.97 17.10 -8.37
N PRO A 92 9.65 16.88 -8.54
CA PRO A 92 8.70 17.96 -8.80
C PRO A 92 8.61 18.97 -7.65
N GLN A 93 8.80 18.53 -6.40
CA GLN A 93 8.82 19.41 -5.23
C GLN A 93 10.11 20.25 -5.19
N THR A 94 11.27 19.63 -5.50
CA THR A 94 12.56 20.32 -5.61
C THR A 94 12.54 21.35 -6.75
N GLN A 95 12.04 20.99 -7.93
CA GLN A 95 11.83 21.88 -9.07
C GLN A 95 10.92 23.07 -8.70
N ARG A 96 9.83 22.83 -7.97
CA ARG A 96 8.93 23.90 -7.50
C ARG A 96 9.62 24.84 -6.51
N ARG A 97 10.42 24.31 -5.57
CA ARG A 97 11.25 25.11 -4.66
C ARG A 97 12.25 25.98 -5.44
N PHE A 98 12.95 25.41 -6.42
CA PHE A 98 13.90 26.13 -7.27
C PHE A 98 13.23 27.27 -8.06
N ARG A 99 12.01 27.06 -8.59
CA ARG A 99 11.21 28.13 -9.21
C ARG A 99 10.87 29.27 -8.24
N TYR A 100 10.58 28.97 -6.97
CA TYR A 100 10.37 30.01 -5.95
C TYR A 100 11.65 30.79 -5.62
N VAL A 101 12.83 30.16 -5.66
CA VAL A 101 14.12 30.88 -5.53
C VAL A 101 14.33 31.82 -6.70
N LEU A 102 14.11 31.36 -7.93
CA LEU A 102 14.24 32.20 -9.13
C LEU A 102 13.27 33.38 -9.09
N PHE A 103 12.03 33.16 -8.67
CA PHE A 103 11.06 34.24 -8.47
C PHE A 103 11.52 35.26 -7.40
N TYR A 104 12.06 34.78 -6.27
CA TYR A 104 12.65 35.63 -5.24
C TYR A 104 13.83 36.46 -5.77
N LEU A 105 14.75 35.85 -6.52
CA LEU A 105 15.91 36.52 -7.12
C LEU A 105 15.52 37.53 -8.21
N VAL A 106 14.46 37.26 -8.99
CA VAL A 106 13.89 38.24 -9.95
C VAL A 106 13.28 39.43 -9.19
N ALA A 107 12.53 39.19 -8.11
CA ALA A 107 11.97 40.25 -7.29
C ALA A 107 13.07 41.08 -6.58
N ALA A 108 14.09 40.42 -6.03
CA ALA A 108 15.23 41.07 -5.39
C ALA A 108 16.04 41.91 -6.39
N SER A 109 16.38 41.37 -7.55
CA SER A 109 17.12 42.11 -8.60
C SER A 109 16.33 43.29 -9.16
N PHE A 110 15.00 43.17 -9.28
CA PHE A 110 14.13 44.30 -9.63
C PHE A 110 14.13 45.41 -8.56
N LEU A 111 14.02 45.04 -7.27
CA LEU A 111 14.08 45.99 -6.16
C LEU A 111 15.45 46.68 -6.04
N TRP A 112 16.54 45.94 -6.21
CA TRP A 112 17.90 46.50 -6.26
C TRP A 112 18.10 47.41 -7.48
N GLY A 113 17.58 47.03 -8.65
CA GLY A 113 17.60 47.88 -9.84
C GLY A 113 16.86 49.20 -9.63
N LEU A 114 15.68 49.19 -9.00
CA LEU A 114 14.95 50.40 -8.61
C LEU A 114 15.75 51.26 -7.61
N TYR A 115 16.39 50.63 -6.61
CA TYR A 115 17.22 51.33 -5.63
C TYR A 115 18.41 52.06 -6.29
N PHE A 116 19.16 51.37 -7.17
CA PHE A 116 20.28 51.99 -7.88
C PHE A 116 19.87 53.01 -8.94
N ALA A 117 18.68 52.86 -9.56
CA ALA A 117 18.14 53.87 -10.47
C ALA A 117 17.70 55.15 -9.74
N ALA A 118 17.16 55.02 -8.52
CA ALA A 118 16.67 56.14 -7.72
C ALA A 118 17.77 56.87 -6.92
N ASN A 119 18.85 56.18 -6.54
CA ASN A 119 19.92 56.75 -5.71
C ASN A 119 20.98 57.47 -6.58
N PRO A 120 21.09 58.81 -6.55
CA PRO A 120 22.02 59.56 -7.39
C PRO A 120 23.49 59.43 -6.98
N ARG A 121 23.79 58.83 -5.82
CA ARG A 121 25.17 58.68 -5.31
C ARG A 121 25.97 57.59 -6.01
N CYS A 122 25.34 56.82 -6.90
CA CYS A 122 25.93 55.66 -7.55
C CYS A 122 26.01 55.82 -9.05
N ASP A 123 27.12 55.35 -9.63
CA ASP A 123 27.23 55.23 -11.07
C ASP A 123 26.18 54.24 -11.58
N ARG A 124 25.19 54.80 -12.29
CA ARG A 124 24.05 54.05 -12.81
C ARG A 124 24.50 52.93 -13.74
N VAL A 125 25.54 53.13 -14.55
CA VAL A 125 25.99 52.12 -15.51
C VAL A 125 26.63 50.93 -14.78
N VAL A 126 27.48 51.22 -13.80
CA VAL A 126 28.27 50.21 -13.07
C VAL A 126 27.39 49.27 -12.24
N PHE A 127 26.30 49.75 -11.64
CA PHE A 127 25.41 48.95 -10.79
C PHE A 127 24.13 48.46 -11.49
N LEU A 128 23.57 49.20 -12.45
CA LEU A 128 22.34 48.79 -13.15
C LEU A 128 22.60 47.73 -14.23
N LEU A 129 23.75 47.76 -14.91
CA LEU A 129 24.06 46.81 -15.97
C LEU A 129 24.21 45.36 -15.45
N PRO A 130 24.95 45.07 -14.35
CA PRO A 130 25.05 43.71 -13.80
C PRO A 130 23.72 43.22 -13.21
N THR A 131 22.95 44.10 -12.55
CA THR A 131 21.65 43.73 -11.95
C THR A 131 20.59 43.43 -13.03
N ALA A 132 20.55 44.20 -14.12
CA ALA A 132 19.69 43.91 -15.27
C ALA A 132 20.09 42.61 -16.00
N SER A 133 21.40 42.38 -16.17
CA SER A 133 21.92 41.13 -16.76
C SER A 133 21.57 39.90 -15.91
N PHE A 134 21.66 40.02 -14.58
CA PHE A 134 21.28 38.97 -13.65
C PHE A 134 19.76 38.70 -13.65
N LEU A 135 18.93 39.75 -13.74
CA LEU A 135 17.48 39.60 -13.86
C LEU A 135 17.11 38.82 -15.13
N LEU A 136 17.72 39.15 -16.28
CA LEU A 136 17.53 38.43 -17.53
C LEU A 136 17.98 36.96 -17.42
N PHE A 137 19.13 36.71 -16.78
CA PHE A 137 19.63 35.36 -16.52
C PHE A 137 18.67 34.53 -15.63
N CYS A 138 18.12 35.11 -14.56
CA CYS A 138 17.14 34.43 -13.72
C CYS A 138 15.83 34.14 -14.46
N LEU A 139 15.36 35.04 -15.34
CA LEU A 139 14.20 34.78 -16.21
C LEU A 139 14.48 33.66 -17.22
N LEU A 140 15.66 33.62 -17.83
CA LEU A 140 16.07 32.54 -18.74
C LEU A 140 16.13 31.19 -18.02
N LEU A 141 16.72 31.14 -16.82
CA LEU A 141 16.71 29.93 -15.99
C LEU A 141 15.28 29.54 -15.57
N PHE A 142 14.40 30.50 -15.29
CA PHE A 142 13.01 30.22 -14.96
C PHE A 142 12.27 29.55 -16.12
N LEU A 143 12.43 30.05 -17.34
CA LEU A 143 11.92 29.41 -18.56
C LEU A 143 12.53 28.01 -18.77
N LEU A 144 13.85 27.87 -18.57
CA LEU A 144 14.54 26.57 -18.65
C LEU A 144 13.90 25.54 -17.71
N THR A 145 13.43 25.93 -16.52
CA THR A 145 12.78 24.98 -15.57
C THR A 145 11.50 24.32 -16.09
N PHE A 146 10.88 24.81 -17.17
CA PHE A 146 9.71 24.17 -17.80
C PHE A 146 10.12 23.14 -18.88
N THR A 147 11.37 23.15 -19.32
CA THR A 147 11.88 22.26 -20.36
C THR A 147 12.32 20.91 -19.80
N GLN A 148 12.37 19.87 -20.65
CA GLN A 148 12.98 18.58 -20.30
C GLN A 148 14.51 18.64 -20.14
N LEU A 149 15.16 19.72 -20.60
CA LEU A 149 16.60 19.89 -20.42
C LEU A 149 16.96 20.09 -18.94
N TYR A 150 16.08 20.76 -18.18
CA TYR A 150 16.28 20.98 -16.75
C TYR A 150 16.35 19.68 -15.94
N SER A 151 15.55 18.64 -16.25
CA SER A 151 15.60 17.39 -15.49
C SER A 151 16.92 16.63 -15.64
N ARG A 152 17.65 16.84 -16.75
CA ARG A 152 19.00 16.28 -16.96
C ARG A 152 20.11 17.08 -16.28
N CYS A 153 19.93 18.40 -16.16
CA CYS A 153 20.98 19.34 -15.76
C CYS A 153 20.66 20.17 -14.49
N TYR A 154 19.68 19.79 -13.66
CA TYR A 154 19.25 20.61 -12.53
C TYR A 154 20.35 20.88 -11.48
N ASP A 155 21.25 19.91 -11.23
CA ASP A 155 22.42 20.08 -10.37
C ASP A 155 23.36 21.15 -10.95
N GLN A 156 23.63 21.10 -12.26
CA GLN A 156 24.46 22.07 -12.97
C GLN A 156 23.82 23.46 -13.01
N ALA A 157 22.52 23.55 -13.26
CA ALA A 157 21.76 24.81 -13.25
C ALA A 157 21.75 25.45 -11.85
N SER A 158 21.71 24.64 -10.79
CA SER A 158 21.80 25.12 -9.41
C SER A 158 23.21 25.65 -9.08
N LEU A 159 24.27 24.94 -9.50
CA LEU A 159 25.66 25.38 -9.34
C LEU A 159 25.96 26.65 -10.16
N LEU A 160 25.45 26.74 -11.38
CA LEU A 160 25.54 27.92 -12.25
C LEU A 160 24.89 29.14 -11.59
N LEU A 161 23.68 28.97 -11.02
CA LEU A 161 22.99 30.03 -10.29
C LEU A 161 23.80 30.49 -9.07
N VAL A 162 24.34 29.56 -8.26
CA VAL A 162 25.22 29.88 -7.13
C VAL A 162 26.42 30.71 -7.59
N PHE A 163 27.14 30.25 -8.63
CA PHE A 163 28.33 30.92 -9.13
C PHE A 163 28.04 32.35 -9.62
N VAL A 164 26.97 32.53 -10.40
CA VAL A 164 26.57 33.87 -10.87
C VAL A 164 26.11 34.76 -9.71
N THR A 165 25.38 34.23 -8.71
CA THR A 165 25.04 35.02 -7.51
C THR A 165 26.28 35.46 -6.74
N PHE A 166 27.29 34.59 -6.57
CA PHE A 166 28.53 34.92 -5.88
C PHE A 166 29.30 36.01 -6.62
N LEU A 167 29.43 35.93 -7.95
CA LEU A 167 30.09 36.97 -8.74
C LEU A 167 29.36 38.32 -8.62
N LEU A 168 28.02 38.31 -8.68
CA LEU A 168 27.23 39.54 -8.56
C LEU A 168 27.36 40.20 -7.18
N THR A 169 27.43 39.42 -6.09
CA THR A 169 27.54 39.99 -4.73
C THR A 169 28.98 40.30 -4.29
N LEU A 170 29.99 39.68 -4.92
CA LEU A 170 31.39 40.08 -4.75
C LEU A 170 31.77 41.30 -5.60
N ALA A 171 31.13 41.52 -6.75
CA ALA A 171 31.45 42.65 -7.64
C ALA A 171 31.38 44.04 -6.95
N PRO A 172 30.37 44.38 -6.11
CA PRO A 172 30.36 45.63 -5.34
C PRO A 172 31.57 45.81 -4.41
N GLN A 173 32.12 44.72 -3.83
CA GLN A 173 33.32 44.78 -2.98
C GLN A 173 34.60 45.02 -3.80
N ILE A 174 34.61 44.61 -5.07
CA ILE A 174 35.73 44.83 -6.01
C ILE A 174 35.65 46.22 -6.64
N GLN A 175 34.43 46.73 -6.90
CA GLN A 175 34.22 48.05 -7.48
C GLN A 175 34.56 49.19 -6.50
N THR A 176 34.45 48.96 -5.19
CA THR A 176 34.98 49.87 -4.15
C THR A 176 36.51 49.91 -4.09
N LEU A 177 37.20 48.95 -4.72
CA LEU A 177 38.66 48.89 -4.87
C LEU A 177 39.12 49.65 -6.13
N GLY A 178 38.50 49.38 -7.28
CA GLY A 178 38.94 49.92 -8.58
C GLY A 178 38.79 51.43 -8.80
N PHE A 179 38.00 52.13 -7.98
CA PHE A 179 37.78 53.58 -8.12
C PHE A 179 38.93 54.48 -7.61
N ARG A 180 40.03 53.90 -7.06
CA ARG A 180 41.23 54.67 -6.62
C ARG A 180 42.46 54.53 -7.52
N GLU A 181 42.47 53.57 -8.45
CA GLU A 181 43.68 53.21 -9.20
C GLU A 181 43.88 54.03 -10.50
N LEU A 182 42.89 54.86 -10.88
CA LEU A 182 42.94 55.68 -12.10
C LEU A 182 43.52 57.09 -11.89
N ASP A 183 43.66 57.55 -10.64
CA ASP A 183 44.12 58.90 -10.29
C ASP A 183 45.64 58.95 -10.03
N THR A 184 46.44 58.65 -11.07
CA THR A 184 47.87 58.96 -11.09
C THR A 184 48.29 59.64 -12.40
N PRO A 185 48.27 60.98 -12.48
CA PRO A 185 48.91 61.70 -13.57
C PRO A 185 50.44 61.67 -13.34
N ALA A 186 51.13 60.82 -14.08
CA ALA A 186 52.58 60.94 -14.24
C ALA A 186 52.91 62.22 -14.99
N LEU A 187 53.79 63.07 -14.44
CA LEU A 187 54.61 64.02 -15.20
C LEU A 187 55.84 64.42 -14.37
N GLU A 188 56.99 64.48 -15.04
CA GLU A 188 58.30 64.71 -14.45
C GLU A 188 58.59 66.21 -14.23
N ALA A 189 59.72 66.50 -13.61
CA ALA A 189 60.14 67.85 -13.23
C ALA A 189 60.46 68.77 -14.44
N GLU A 190 60.28 70.08 -14.24
CA GLU A 190 61.19 71.17 -14.64
C GLU A 190 60.72 72.47 -13.93
N GLU A 191 61.63 73.25 -13.37
CA GLU A 191 61.34 74.59 -12.84
C GLU A 191 61.36 75.65 -13.96
N PHE A 192 60.67 76.79 -13.79
CA PHE A 192 61.22 78.17 -13.90
C PHE A 192 60.16 79.26 -14.26
N ASN A 193 60.11 80.30 -13.42
CA ASN A 193 59.58 81.68 -13.60
C ASN A 193 58.68 82.08 -14.81
N GLY A 194 57.57 82.80 -14.53
CA GLY A 194 57.24 83.98 -15.37
C GLY A 194 55.79 84.47 -15.56
N ARG A 195 55.23 85.22 -14.58
CA ARG A 195 54.44 86.47 -14.77
C ARG A 195 53.19 86.50 -15.72
N ARG A 196 52.02 86.74 -15.09
CA ARG A 196 50.81 87.54 -15.49
C ARG A 196 49.64 86.94 -16.33
N ARG A 197 48.47 87.03 -15.67
CA ARG A 197 47.14 87.59 -16.10
C ARG A 197 46.08 86.68 -16.74
N ALA A 198 44.91 86.66 -16.07
CA ALA A 198 43.53 86.38 -16.54
C ALA A 198 43.29 84.99 -17.18
N ASP A 199 42.28 84.22 -16.78
CA ASP A 199 40.88 84.62 -16.73
C ASP A 199 40.05 83.88 -15.63
N ASN A 200 38.73 84.08 -15.64
CA ASN A 200 37.75 83.52 -14.70
C ASN A 200 37.64 81.99 -14.69
N GLN A 201 37.53 81.39 -13.50
CA GLN A 201 36.58 80.30 -13.21
C GLN A 201 36.36 80.23 -11.68
N SER A 202 35.13 79.96 -11.23
CA SER A 202 34.77 79.88 -9.80
C SER A 202 35.41 78.67 -9.11
N TYR A 203 35.99 78.90 -7.93
CA TYR A 203 36.70 77.90 -7.11
C TYR A 203 35.77 76.82 -6.48
N GLU A 204 34.48 76.80 -6.82
CA GLU A 204 33.52 75.80 -6.33
C GLU A 204 33.43 74.55 -7.23
N ASP A 205 33.67 74.66 -8.55
CA ASP A 205 33.56 73.52 -9.48
C ASP A 205 34.73 72.50 -9.33
N LEU A 206 35.82 72.85 -8.66
CA LEU A 206 37.01 72.00 -8.48
C LEU A 206 37.11 71.33 -7.09
N VAL A 207 36.11 71.50 -6.23
CA VAL A 207 36.05 70.84 -4.90
C VAL A 207 35.01 69.72 -4.87
N GLU A 208 34.07 69.67 -5.81
CA GLU A 208 32.97 68.69 -5.82
C GLU A 208 33.38 67.29 -6.31
N GLU A 209 34.57 67.11 -6.90
CA GLU A 209 34.97 65.85 -7.54
C GLU A 209 35.67 64.83 -6.61
N ASN A 210 36.09 65.23 -5.39
CA ASN A 210 37.16 64.49 -4.67
C ASN A 210 36.75 63.71 -3.39
N ILE A 211 35.46 63.56 -3.04
CA ILE A 211 35.02 62.64 -1.97
C ILE A 211 33.69 61.93 -2.32
N ARG A 212 33.72 60.90 -3.18
CA ARG A 212 32.58 59.98 -3.32
C ARG A 212 32.51 59.00 -2.13
N SER A 213 31.57 59.24 -1.23
CA SER A 213 31.21 58.27 -0.18
C SER A 213 30.74 56.93 -0.77
N PRO A 214 31.06 55.76 -0.18
CA PRO A 214 30.71 54.47 -0.75
C PRO A 214 29.19 54.27 -0.90
N CYS A 215 28.79 53.71 -2.05
CA CYS A 215 27.40 53.47 -2.45
C CYS A 215 26.58 52.59 -1.51
N LEU A 216 27.23 51.60 -0.90
CA LEU A 216 26.63 50.65 0.02
C LEU A 216 27.30 50.78 1.39
N SER A 217 26.50 50.71 2.45
CA SER A 217 27.03 50.60 3.80
C SER A 217 27.59 49.21 4.06
N SER A 218 28.52 49.09 5.01
CA SER A 218 29.04 47.80 5.50
C SER A 218 27.92 46.86 5.99
N VAL A 219 26.82 47.41 6.51
CA VAL A 219 25.61 46.65 6.88
C VAL A 219 24.90 46.10 5.63
N GLY A 220 24.83 46.87 4.54
CA GLY A 220 24.22 46.46 3.28
C GLY A 220 24.99 45.32 2.59
N THR A 221 26.32 45.44 2.48
CA THR A 221 27.15 44.37 1.90
C THR A 221 27.12 43.11 2.76
N PHE A 222 27.14 43.25 4.08
CA PHE A 222 27.02 42.11 5.00
C PHE A 222 25.63 41.44 4.92
N SER A 223 24.55 42.21 4.79
CA SER A 223 23.19 41.68 4.61
C SER A 223 23.08 40.83 3.34
N LEU A 224 23.65 41.29 2.22
CA LEU A 224 23.71 40.52 0.97
C LEU A 224 24.50 39.21 1.14
N CYS A 225 25.59 39.23 1.92
CA CYS A 225 26.36 38.03 2.24
C CYS A 225 25.52 36.99 3.00
N ILE A 226 24.77 37.41 4.02
CA ILE A 226 23.88 36.52 4.79
C ILE A 226 22.73 35.99 3.92
N GLU A 227 22.14 36.83 3.05
CA GLU A 227 21.09 36.41 2.12
C GLU A 227 21.57 35.28 1.19
N VAL A 228 22.75 35.46 0.57
CA VAL A 228 23.38 34.44 -0.30
C VAL A 228 23.67 33.14 0.46
N LEU A 229 24.25 33.21 1.66
CA LEU A 229 24.54 32.03 2.47
C LEU A 229 23.26 31.28 2.89
N LEU A 230 22.19 32.00 3.26
CA LEU A 230 20.92 31.39 3.61
C LEU A 230 20.24 30.74 2.40
N LEU A 231 20.25 31.37 1.23
CA LEU A 231 19.72 30.77 -0.01
C LEU A 231 20.48 29.49 -0.40
N LEU A 232 21.81 29.50 -0.27
CA LEU A 232 22.69 28.34 -0.54
C LEU A 232 22.33 27.13 0.33
N TYR A 233 22.12 27.31 1.63
CA TYR A 233 21.83 26.19 2.54
C TYR A 233 20.36 25.79 2.64
N SER A 234 19.42 26.69 2.38
CA SER A 234 17.99 26.41 2.65
C SER A 234 17.19 25.95 1.44
N VAL A 235 17.49 26.44 0.22
CA VAL A 235 16.65 26.18 -0.97
C VAL A 235 17.41 25.72 -2.21
N LEU A 236 18.71 26.01 -2.32
CA LEU A 236 19.54 25.47 -3.41
C LEU A 236 19.98 24.04 -3.04
N HIS A 237 19.34 23.03 -3.65
CA HIS A 237 19.52 21.61 -3.29
C HIS A 237 20.82 21.03 -3.89
N VAL A 238 21.95 21.59 -3.48
CA VAL A 238 23.31 21.09 -3.76
C VAL A 238 23.71 20.08 -2.67
N ARG A 239 24.57 19.10 -2.98
CA ARG A 239 25.08 18.13 -1.98
C ARG A 239 25.73 18.84 -0.80
N LEU A 240 25.48 18.37 0.43
CA LEU A 240 25.97 18.99 1.68
C LEU A 240 27.45 19.42 1.63
N PHE A 241 28.35 18.52 1.25
CA PHE A 241 29.79 18.83 1.19
C PHE A 241 30.11 19.97 0.20
N ALA A 242 29.41 20.04 -0.93
CA ALA A 242 29.60 21.10 -1.91
C ALA A 242 28.97 22.43 -1.45
N SER A 243 27.80 22.43 -0.80
CA SER A 243 27.22 23.66 -0.23
C SER A 243 28.05 24.19 0.94
N VAL A 244 28.62 23.32 1.78
CA VAL A 244 29.55 23.72 2.86
C VAL A 244 30.84 24.30 2.29
N LEU A 245 31.46 23.64 1.31
CA LEU A 245 32.69 24.13 0.68
C LEU A 245 32.50 25.46 -0.05
N LEU A 246 31.45 25.58 -0.87
CA LEU A 246 31.14 26.81 -1.61
C LEU A 246 30.80 27.97 -0.68
N GLY A 247 30.02 27.71 0.37
CA GLY A 247 29.68 28.73 1.37
C GLY A 247 30.91 29.21 2.13
N PHE A 248 31.78 28.31 2.58
CA PHE A 248 33.01 28.68 3.28
C PHE A 248 33.96 29.48 2.38
N LEU A 249 34.15 29.03 1.13
CA LEU A 249 34.95 29.75 0.13
C LEU A 249 34.41 31.16 -0.12
N TYR A 250 33.08 31.31 -0.26
CA TYR A 250 32.44 32.61 -0.42
C TYR A 250 32.66 33.53 0.79
N SER A 251 32.47 33.03 2.01
CA SER A 251 32.75 33.80 3.25
C SER A 251 34.20 34.26 3.35
N VAL A 252 35.16 33.38 3.03
CA VAL A 252 36.60 33.73 3.06
C VAL A 252 36.93 34.76 1.97
N LEU A 253 36.42 34.60 0.75
CA LEU A 253 36.63 35.58 -0.32
C LEU A 253 36.03 36.94 0.02
N PHE A 254 34.78 36.96 0.48
CA PHE A 254 34.05 38.17 0.87
C PHE A 254 34.80 38.97 1.95
N GLU A 255 35.26 38.30 3.01
CA GLU A 255 36.07 38.96 4.03
C GLU A 255 37.45 39.35 3.50
N SER A 256 38.14 38.50 2.73
CA SER A 256 39.49 38.83 2.21
C SER A 256 39.50 40.11 1.34
N LEU A 257 38.45 40.35 0.54
CA LEU A 257 38.29 41.58 -0.23
C LEU A 257 38.04 42.79 0.70
N GLY A 258 37.20 42.63 1.73
CA GLY A 258 36.94 43.68 2.72
C GLY A 258 38.15 44.02 3.60
N TRP A 259 39.05 43.07 3.84
CA TRP A 259 40.33 43.32 4.51
C TRP A 259 41.34 43.99 3.57
N LEU A 260 41.45 43.54 2.32
CA LEU A 260 42.37 44.12 1.32
C LEU A 260 42.10 45.61 1.06
N GLN A 261 40.82 45.99 1.01
CA GLN A 261 40.40 47.39 0.90
C GLN A 261 40.96 48.28 2.02
N LEU A 262 41.07 47.73 3.24
CA LEU A 262 41.53 48.48 4.40
C LEU A 262 43.05 48.66 4.39
N THR A 263 43.82 47.61 4.05
CA THR A 263 45.29 47.68 4.01
C THR A 263 45.81 48.64 2.94
N GLN A 264 45.10 48.77 1.81
CA GLN A 264 45.46 49.76 0.78
C GLN A 264 45.20 51.22 1.19
N SER A 265 44.54 51.47 2.32
CA SER A 265 44.36 52.82 2.85
C SER A 265 45.56 53.33 3.66
N GLU A 266 46.61 52.53 3.88
CA GLU A 266 47.70 52.84 4.81
C GLU A 266 48.76 53.83 4.29
N GLU A 267 48.89 54.08 2.97
CA GLU A 267 49.97 54.93 2.42
C GLU A 267 49.92 56.42 2.82
N SER A 268 48.91 56.86 3.58
CA SER A 268 48.75 58.27 3.99
C SER A 268 48.82 58.52 5.51
N TRP A 269 48.76 57.49 6.38
CA TRP A 269 48.43 57.66 7.81
C TRP A 269 49.56 57.29 8.78
N SER A 270 50.64 58.07 8.79
CA SER A 270 51.82 57.81 9.63
C SER A 270 51.77 58.29 11.10
N LEU A 271 50.62 58.78 11.61
CA LEU A 271 50.53 59.42 12.94
C LEU A 271 49.27 59.14 13.80
N ALA A 272 48.36 58.25 13.39
CA ALA A 272 47.10 57.97 14.11
C ALA A 272 46.91 56.49 14.55
N ALA A 273 47.96 55.67 14.52
CA ALA A 273 47.81 54.21 14.47
C ALA A 273 47.15 53.53 15.69
N SER A 274 47.37 54.00 16.93
CA SER A 274 47.13 53.16 18.12
C SER A 274 45.66 52.83 18.43
N SER A 275 44.71 53.74 18.15
CA SER A 275 43.27 53.48 18.41
C SER A 275 42.65 52.53 17.39
N ASP A 276 43.09 52.62 16.14
CA ASP A 276 42.39 52.00 15.02
C ASP A 276 42.76 50.52 14.91
N TRP A 277 44.02 50.16 15.19
CA TRP A 277 44.45 48.76 15.34
C TRP A 277 43.67 47.99 16.40
N ASP A 278 43.34 48.63 17.54
CA ASP A 278 42.53 47.99 18.58
C ASP A 278 41.08 47.77 18.13
N THR A 279 40.46 48.73 17.43
CA THR A 279 39.11 48.50 16.86
C THR A 279 39.10 47.37 15.82
N LEU A 280 40.14 47.28 14.99
CA LEU A 280 40.33 46.20 14.01
C LEU A 280 40.43 44.82 14.66
N ARG A 281 41.22 44.74 15.74
CA ARG A 281 41.50 43.52 16.49
C ARG A 281 40.24 42.91 17.11
N TRP A 282 39.23 43.73 17.45
CA TRP A 282 37.94 43.25 17.94
C TRP A 282 36.92 42.99 16.83
N LEU A 283 36.90 43.80 15.77
CA LEU A 283 35.92 43.68 14.68
C LEU A 283 36.11 42.41 13.84
N GLY A 284 37.36 42.03 13.57
CA GLY A 284 37.69 40.83 12.78
C GLY A 284 37.14 39.52 13.37
N PRO A 285 37.50 39.17 14.62
CA PRO A 285 36.97 37.99 15.29
C PRO A 285 35.44 37.99 15.41
N ALA A 286 34.82 39.16 15.59
CA ALA A 286 33.36 39.29 15.64
C ALA A 286 32.69 38.93 14.31
N LYS A 287 33.24 39.38 13.17
CA LYS A 287 32.77 38.97 11.83
C LYS A 287 32.96 37.48 11.58
N VAL A 288 34.14 36.93 11.89
CA VAL A 288 34.42 35.49 11.73
C VAL A 288 33.44 34.64 12.55
N LEU A 289 33.14 35.05 13.79
CA LEU A 289 32.13 34.42 14.63
C LEU A 289 30.73 34.48 14.00
N LEU A 290 30.36 35.63 13.42
CA LEU A 290 29.06 35.82 12.78
C LEU A 290 28.87 34.95 11.53
N HIS A 291 29.92 34.83 10.69
CA HIS A 291 29.95 33.87 9.58
C HIS A 291 29.86 32.41 10.08
N LEU A 292 30.60 32.05 11.14
CA LEU A 292 30.55 30.70 11.72
C LEU A 292 29.13 30.37 12.23
N CYS A 293 28.46 31.32 12.88
CA CYS A 293 27.05 31.19 13.28
C CYS A 293 26.11 31.01 12.08
N ALA A 294 26.29 31.79 11.01
CA ALA A 294 25.50 31.67 9.78
C ALA A 294 25.68 30.29 9.12
N HIS A 295 26.90 29.78 9.02
CA HIS A 295 27.19 28.42 8.53
C HIS A 295 26.57 27.34 9.42
N ALA A 296 26.67 27.47 10.75
CA ALA A 296 26.08 26.49 11.68
C ALA A 296 24.55 26.41 11.54
N ILE A 297 23.87 27.56 11.45
CA ILE A 297 22.42 27.63 11.22
C ILE A 297 22.06 27.06 9.84
N GLY A 298 22.81 27.41 8.79
CA GLY A 298 22.60 26.90 7.44
C GLY A 298 22.72 25.37 7.35
N ILE A 299 23.80 24.81 7.88
CA ILE A 299 24.03 23.35 7.92
C ILE A 299 22.91 22.65 8.69
N HIS A 300 22.47 23.20 9.82
CA HIS A 300 21.36 22.64 10.60
C HIS A 300 20.04 22.63 9.79
N LEU A 301 19.70 23.74 9.11
CA LEU A 301 18.51 23.82 8.25
C LEU A 301 18.57 22.83 7.08
N PHE A 302 19.73 22.71 6.42
CA PHE A 302 19.95 21.76 5.33
C PHE A 302 19.69 20.32 5.77
N VAL A 303 20.37 19.88 6.85
CA VAL A 303 20.24 18.51 7.37
C VAL A 303 18.79 18.23 7.80
N MET A 304 18.13 19.17 8.47
CA MET A 304 16.73 18.99 8.89
C MET A 304 15.74 18.90 7.70
N SER A 305 16.00 19.61 6.60
CA SER A 305 15.21 19.51 5.36
C SER A 305 15.37 18.12 4.72
N GLU A 306 16.62 17.68 4.53
CA GLU A 306 16.96 16.39 3.89
C GLU A 306 16.47 15.17 4.68
N VAL A 307 16.60 15.20 6.02
CA VAL A 307 16.11 14.17 6.93
C VAL A 307 14.58 14.11 6.91
N ARG A 308 13.89 15.26 6.90
CA ARG A 308 12.42 15.34 6.82
C ARG A 308 11.89 14.78 5.51
N SER A 309 12.56 15.09 4.39
CA SER A 309 12.19 14.57 3.06
C SER A 309 12.19 13.04 3.04
N ARG A 310 13.32 12.43 3.41
CA ARG A 310 13.49 10.96 3.42
C ARG A 310 12.62 10.25 4.45
N SER A 311 12.45 10.81 5.66
CA SER A 311 11.53 10.23 6.65
C SER A 311 10.08 10.24 6.16
N THR A 312 9.65 11.30 5.46
CA THR A 312 8.30 11.38 4.88
C THR A 312 8.10 10.36 3.78
N PHE A 313 9.05 10.27 2.83
CA PHE A 313 9.01 9.28 1.75
C PHE A 313 8.89 7.84 2.28
N LEU A 314 9.70 7.47 3.27
CA LEU A 314 9.72 6.11 3.81
C LEU A 314 8.41 5.77 4.56
N LYS A 315 7.87 6.71 5.35
CA LYS A 315 6.56 6.55 6.04
C LYS A 315 5.38 6.42 5.06
N VAL A 316 5.36 7.24 4.01
CA VAL A 316 4.32 7.15 2.96
C VAL A 316 4.42 5.81 2.22
N GLY A 317 5.64 5.36 1.90
CA GLY A 317 5.87 4.04 1.30
C GLY A 317 5.38 2.89 2.19
N GLN A 318 5.69 2.92 3.49
CA GLN A 318 5.20 1.93 4.47
C GLN A 318 3.67 1.90 4.55
N ALA A 319 3.02 3.07 4.60
CA ALA A 319 1.56 3.18 4.65
C ALA A 319 0.90 2.60 3.39
N ILE A 320 1.47 2.85 2.20
CA ILE A 320 0.96 2.30 0.93
C ILE A 320 1.13 0.77 0.88
N MET A 321 2.30 0.24 1.27
CA MET A 321 2.54 -1.21 1.32
C MET A 321 1.52 -1.91 2.23
N HIS A 322 1.40 -1.43 3.48
CA HIS A 322 0.44 -1.99 4.44
C HIS A 322 -1.02 -1.89 3.97
N GLY A 323 -1.36 -0.82 3.22
CA GLY A 323 -2.67 -0.69 2.58
C GLY A 323 -2.95 -1.78 1.54
N LYS A 324 -1.96 -2.12 0.71
CA LYS A 324 -2.10 -3.21 -0.29
C LYS A 324 -2.05 -4.60 0.34
N ASP A 325 -1.24 -4.81 1.37
CA ASP A 325 -1.22 -6.07 2.11
C ASP A 325 -2.60 -6.36 2.76
N LEU A 326 -3.24 -5.33 3.32
CA LEU A 326 -4.59 -5.42 3.89
C LEU A 326 -5.67 -5.67 2.83
N GLU A 327 -5.54 -5.11 1.63
CA GLU A 327 -6.40 -5.39 0.47
C GLU A 327 -6.32 -6.88 0.07
N VAL A 328 -5.12 -7.45 0.02
CA VAL A 328 -4.89 -8.88 -0.27
C VAL A 328 -5.41 -9.78 0.86
N GLU A 329 -5.17 -9.43 2.13
CA GLU A 329 -5.69 -10.20 3.27
C GLU A 329 -7.23 -10.17 3.32
N LYS A 330 -7.86 -9.02 3.00
CA LYS A 330 -9.32 -8.91 2.88
C LYS A 330 -9.85 -9.86 1.80
N ALA A 331 -9.27 -9.83 0.59
CA ALA A 331 -9.67 -10.70 -0.51
C ALA A 331 -9.47 -12.19 -0.19
N LEU A 332 -8.41 -12.55 0.56
CA LEU A 332 -8.20 -13.91 1.03
C LEU A 332 -9.28 -14.32 2.05
N LYS A 333 -9.59 -13.47 3.02
CA LYS A 333 -10.65 -13.70 4.02
C LYS A 333 -12.02 -13.89 3.35
N GLU A 334 -12.35 -13.06 2.38
CA GLU A 334 -13.59 -13.12 1.60
C GLU A 334 -13.73 -14.46 0.86
N ARG A 335 -12.67 -14.89 0.15
CA ARG A 335 -12.61 -16.23 -0.47
C ARG A 335 -12.75 -17.36 0.54
N MET A 336 -12.14 -17.25 1.72
CA MET A 336 -12.29 -18.24 2.79
C MET A 336 -13.73 -18.30 3.31
N ILE A 337 -14.42 -17.18 3.47
CA ILE A 337 -15.84 -17.16 3.88
C ILE A 337 -16.71 -17.86 2.84
N HIS A 338 -16.60 -17.48 1.57
CA HIS A 338 -17.39 -18.10 0.49
C HIS A 338 -17.08 -19.59 0.25
N SER A 339 -15.93 -20.10 0.69
CA SER A 339 -15.64 -21.55 0.66
C SER A 339 -16.36 -22.39 1.72
N VAL A 340 -17.04 -21.74 2.69
CA VAL A 340 -17.69 -22.40 3.85
C VAL A 340 -19.20 -22.15 3.90
N MET A 341 -19.69 -21.11 3.19
CA MET A 341 -21.11 -20.75 3.14
C MET A 341 -21.49 -20.06 1.81
N PRO A 342 -22.76 -20.16 1.38
CA PRO A 342 -23.27 -19.48 0.18
C PRO A 342 -23.11 -17.95 0.27
N ARG A 343 -23.01 -17.28 -0.89
CA ARG A 343 -22.77 -15.82 -0.98
C ARG A 343 -23.79 -14.99 -0.22
N LEU A 344 -25.09 -15.23 -0.42
CA LEU A 344 -26.16 -14.49 0.26
C LEU A 344 -26.05 -14.57 1.80
N VAL A 345 -25.68 -15.73 2.33
CA VAL A 345 -25.51 -15.96 3.78
C VAL A 345 -24.22 -15.30 4.29
N ALA A 346 -23.15 -15.34 3.48
CA ALA A 346 -21.89 -14.66 3.76
C ALA A 346 -22.06 -13.13 3.85
N ASP A 347 -22.76 -12.55 2.88
CA ASP A 347 -22.94 -11.10 2.76
C ASP A 347 -23.87 -10.57 3.86
N GLU A 348 -24.93 -11.31 4.21
CA GLU A 348 -25.79 -11.03 5.36
C GLU A 348 -25.00 -11.06 6.69
N LEU A 349 -24.14 -12.07 6.89
CA LEU A 349 -23.28 -12.16 8.08
C LEU A 349 -22.22 -11.06 8.14
N MET A 350 -21.60 -10.70 7.01
CA MET A 350 -20.62 -9.62 6.96
C MET A 350 -21.28 -8.27 7.28
N LYS A 351 -22.50 -8.03 6.78
CA LYS A 351 -23.29 -6.83 7.11
C LYS A 351 -23.69 -6.79 8.59
N GLN A 352 -24.20 -7.89 9.14
CA GLN A 352 -24.56 -7.99 10.58
C GLN A 352 -23.36 -7.70 11.48
N GLY A 353 -22.17 -8.21 11.13
CA GLY A 353 -20.94 -7.96 11.87
C GLY A 353 -20.54 -6.47 11.91
N ASP A 354 -20.67 -5.75 10.80
CA ASP A 354 -20.38 -4.31 10.74
C ASP A 354 -21.38 -3.49 11.58
N GLU A 355 -22.66 -3.87 11.60
CA GLU A 355 -23.71 -3.23 12.41
C GLU A 355 -23.52 -3.50 13.93
N GLU A 356 -23.23 -4.73 14.34
CA GLU A 356 -22.93 -5.06 15.74
C GLU A 356 -21.70 -4.30 16.24
N ILE A 357 -20.60 -4.30 15.48
CA ILE A 357 -19.38 -3.55 15.81
C ILE A 357 -19.67 -2.05 15.89
N GLY A 358 -20.46 -1.51 14.96
CA GLY A 358 -20.91 -0.11 14.98
C GLY A 358 -21.70 0.25 16.25
N SER A 359 -22.57 -0.65 16.73
CA SER A 359 -23.34 -0.46 17.95
C SER A 359 -22.46 -0.38 19.21
N ASP A 360 -21.44 -1.23 19.29
CA ASP A 360 -20.49 -1.30 20.42
C ASP A 360 -19.57 -0.05 20.50
N TYR A 361 -19.32 0.59 19.34
CA TYR A 361 -18.66 1.89 19.26
C TYR A 361 -19.59 3.08 19.55
N SER A 362 -20.88 3.00 19.20
CA SER A 362 -21.85 4.07 19.46
C SER A 362 -22.25 4.14 20.94
N ALA A 363 -22.44 2.99 21.60
CA ALA A 363 -22.78 2.90 23.01
C ALA A 363 -21.74 3.59 23.93
N LYS A 364 -20.46 3.60 23.52
CA LYS A 364 -19.39 4.31 24.25
C LYS A 364 -19.42 5.83 24.09
N ARG A 365 -20.07 6.39 23.05
CA ARG A 365 -20.11 7.86 22.84
C ARG A 365 -21.18 8.56 23.67
N TYR A 366 -22.23 7.86 24.11
CA TYR A 366 -23.33 8.46 24.88
C TYR A 366 -23.15 8.46 26.41
N SER A 367 -22.00 8.00 26.92
CA SER A 367 -21.72 7.92 28.37
C SER A 367 -20.69 8.95 28.89
N THR A 368 -20.26 9.93 28.08
CA THR A 368 -19.26 10.93 28.49
C THR A 368 -19.58 12.35 27.99
N SER A 369 -20.76 12.86 28.36
CA SER A 369 -21.11 14.29 28.22
C SER A 369 -21.40 14.89 29.60
N GLY A 370 -20.33 15.11 30.39
CA GLY A 370 -20.48 15.65 31.75
C GLY A 370 -19.19 15.71 32.57
N ALA A 371 -18.26 16.60 32.20
CA ALA A 371 -17.34 17.34 33.09
C ALA A 371 -16.26 18.06 32.24
N ALA A 372 -15.99 19.33 32.54
CA ALA A 372 -14.94 20.11 31.89
C ALA A 372 -13.57 19.92 32.57
N ALA A 373 -12.51 20.26 31.81
CA ALA A 373 -11.17 20.65 32.24
C ALA A 373 -10.41 19.83 33.32
N VAL A 374 -9.18 19.41 33.01
CA VAL A 374 -7.94 19.83 33.71
C VAL A 374 -6.72 19.10 33.10
N ILE A 375 -5.57 19.75 33.20
CA ILE A 375 -4.27 19.38 32.62
C ILE A 375 -3.59 18.22 33.42
N SER A 376 -2.77 17.42 32.74
CA SER A 376 -1.51 16.78 33.20
C SER A 376 -1.35 15.25 33.04
N SER A 377 -0.16 14.91 32.53
CA SER A 377 0.66 13.67 32.56
C SER A 377 0.10 12.26 32.90
N PRO A 378 0.65 11.22 32.24
CA PRO A 378 0.22 9.84 32.44
C PRO A 378 0.83 9.22 33.71
N LYS A 379 -0.02 8.69 34.60
CA LYS A 379 0.41 7.73 35.64
C LYS A 379 -0.41 6.44 35.63
N ASN A 380 0.26 5.43 35.11
CA ASN A 380 0.18 4.00 35.45
C ASN A 380 -0.77 3.64 36.61
N ASN A 381 -1.82 2.86 36.33
CA ASN A 381 -2.50 2.11 37.39
C ASN A 381 -3.02 0.75 36.90
N LYS A 382 -2.45 -0.33 37.45
CA LYS A 382 -2.92 -1.69 37.26
C LYS A 382 -4.32 -1.83 37.87
N ARG A 383 -5.36 -1.93 37.03
CA ARG A 383 -6.66 -2.47 37.46
C ARG A 383 -6.92 -3.82 36.80
N LYS A 384 -6.83 -4.89 37.60
CA LYS A 384 -7.48 -6.17 37.31
C LYS A 384 -8.95 -5.89 37.02
N LYS A 385 -9.42 -6.12 35.80
CA LYS A 385 -10.84 -6.34 35.53
C LYS A 385 -11.13 -7.83 35.49
N THR A 386 -11.22 -8.42 36.67
CA THR A 386 -12.11 -9.57 36.88
C THR A 386 -13.54 -9.03 36.84
N SER A 387 -14.10 -8.89 35.64
CA SER A 387 -15.49 -8.53 35.44
C SER A 387 -16.07 -9.41 34.36
N ILE A 388 -16.64 -10.54 34.79
CA ILE A 388 -17.61 -11.30 34.00
C ILE A 388 -18.76 -10.33 33.68
N PRO A 389 -19.06 -10.05 32.40
CA PRO A 389 -20.28 -9.33 32.06
C PRO A 389 -21.47 -10.22 32.41
N LYS A 390 -22.31 -9.76 33.35
CA LYS A 390 -23.62 -10.38 33.61
C LYS A 390 -24.56 -10.06 32.45
N GLY A 391 -25.40 -11.01 32.04
CA GLY A 391 -26.44 -10.79 31.04
C GLY A 391 -26.46 -11.91 30.01
N GLN A 392 -27.15 -13.00 30.34
CA GLN A 392 -27.40 -14.15 29.49
C GLN A 392 -27.63 -13.84 28.01
N ILE A 393 -26.72 -14.30 27.15
CA ILE A 393 -27.07 -14.74 25.80
C ILE A 393 -27.43 -16.24 25.94
N ILE A 394 -28.68 -16.56 26.30
CA ILE A 394 -29.11 -17.96 26.56
C ILE A 394 -28.93 -18.82 25.31
N PHE A 395 -29.20 -18.23 24.14
CA PHE A 395 -28.91 -18.79 22.83
C PHE A 395 -27.97 -17.85 22.12
N ARG A 396 -26.71 -18.27 21.91
CA ARG A 396 -25.80 -17.59 20.98
C ARG A 396 -26.54 -17.38 19.65
N PRO A 397 -26.46 -16.21 19.00
CA PRO A 397 -27.12 -16.02 17.71
C PRO A 397 -26.65 -17.12 16.74
N PHE A 398 -27.62 -17.87 16.22
CA PHE A 398 -27.40 -18.86 15.17
C PHE A 398 -28.43 -18.60 14.08
N ASN A 399 -27.94 -18.33 12.87
CA ASN A 399 -28.80 -17.92 11.77
C ASN A 399 -29.39 -19.19 11.13
N MET A 400 -30.69 -19.41 11.36
CA MET A 400 -31.46 -20.52 10.82
C MET A 400 -32.74 -19.99 10.17
N LYS A 401 -33.00 -20.39 8.92
CA LYS A 401 -34.12 -19.93 8.11
C LYS A 401 -34.92 -21.14 7.63
N ARG A 402 -36.25 -21.11 7.80
CA ARG A 402 -37.15 -22.09 7.16
C ARG A 402 -37.36 -21.70 5.71
N MET A 403 -37.27 -22.66 4.79
CA MET A 403 -37.44 -22.47 3.36
C MET A 403 -38.33 -23.58 2.79
N GLU A 404 -39.25 -23.20 1.91
CA GLU A 404 -40.27 -24.06 1.32
C GLU A 404 -40.83 -23.34 0.07
N PRO A 405 -40.99 -24.00 -1.09
CA PRO A 405 -40.50 -25.34 -1.42
C PRO A 405 -38.99 -25.37 -1.72
N VAL A 406 -38.32 -26.48 -1.41
CA VAL A 406 -36.92 -26.75 -1.74
C VAL A 406 -36.79 -28.18 -2.25
N SER A 407 -36.06 -28.38 -3.35
CA SER A 407 -35.68 -29.73 -3.82
C SER A 407 -34.31 -30.11 -3.29
N ILE A 408 -34.17 -31.37 -2.90
CA ILE A 408 -32.99 -31.94 -2.23
C ILE A 408 -32.55 -33.15 -3.06
N LEU A 409 -31.28 -33.18 -3.44
CA LEU A 409 -30.67 -34.25 -4.22
C LEU A 409 -29.57 -34.95 -3.42
N PHE A 410 -29.64 -36.27 -3.36
CA PHE A 410 -28.55 -37.15 -2.92
C PHE A 410 -28.07 -37.98 -4.12
N ALA A 411 -26.76 -38.11 -4.28
CA ALA A 411 -26.14 -38.93 -5.31
C ALA A 411 -25.01 -39.75 -4.72
N ASP A 412 -25.00 -41.07 -4.96
CA ASP A 412 -24.03 -42.02 -4.39
C ASP A 412 -23.41 -42.95 -5.45
N ILE A 413 -22.11 -43.25 -5.25
CA ILE A 413 -21.30 -43.97 -6.23
C ILE A 413 -21.46 -45.49 -6.06
N VAL A 414 -22.23 -46.08 -6.97
CA VAL A 414 -22.44 -47.52 -7.05
C VAL A 414 -21.12 -48.23 -7.34
N GLY A 415 -20.72 -49.11 -6.42
CA GLY A 415 -19.49 -49.89 -6.51
C GLY A 415 -18.25 -49.24 -5.90
N PHE A 416 -18.38 -48.07 -5.25
CA PHE A 416 -17.27 -47.34 -4.66
C PHE A 416 -16.39 -48.21 -3.73
N THR A 417 -16.98 -48.97 -2.80
CA THR A 417 -16.24 -49.83 -1.86
C THR A 417 -15.33 -50.85 -2.56
N LYS A 418 -15.76 -51.40 -3.70
CA LYS A 418 -14.96 -52.34 -4.49
C LYS A 418 -13.84 -51.63 -5.25
N MET A 419 -14.12 -50.43 -5.76
CA MET A 419 -13.16 -49.58 -6.47
C MET A 419 -12.07 -49.02 -5.53
N SER A 420 -12.45 -48.61 -4.31
CA SER A 420 -11.54 -48.03 -3.32
C SER A 420 -10.61 -49.04 -2.65
N ALA A 421 -11.06 -50.29 -2.46
CA ALA A 421 -10.27 -51.36 -1.84
C ALA A 421 -8.94 -51.65 -2.57
N ASN A 422 -8.89 -51.44 -3.88
CA ASN A 422 -7.73 -51.73 -4.73
C ASN A 422 -6.84 -50.50 -5.00
N LYS A 423 -6.99 -49.40 -4.25
CA LYS A 423 -6.29 -48.14 -4.53
C LYS A 423 -5.54 -47.58 -3.32
N SER A 424 -4.45 -46.89 -3.60
CA SER A 424 -3.79 -46.06 -2.59
C SER A 424 -4.67 -44.86 -2.23
N ALA A 425 -4.58 -44.41 -0.98
CA ALA A 425 -5.38 -43.28 -0.50
C ALA A 425 -5.19 -42.01 -1.36
N HIS A 426 -3.96 -41.74 -1.83
CA HIS A 426 -3.68 -40.61 -2.72
C HIS A 426 -4.39 -40.74 -4.08
N ALA A 427 -4.35 -41.92 -4.70
CA ALA A 427 -5.03 -42.15 -5.98
C ALA A 427 -6.56 -42.05 -5.84
N LEU A 428 -7.12 -42.58 -4.75
CA LEU A 428 -8.56 -42.50 -4.47
C LEU A 428 -9.01 -41.05 -4.25
N VAL A 429 -8.27 -40.26 -3.45
CA VAL A 429 -8.57 -38.83 -3.23
C VAL A 429 -8.44 -38.03 -4.53
N GLY A 430 -7.44 -38.31 -5.37
CA GLY A 430 -7.30 -37.66 -6.68
C GLY A 430 -8.48 -37.93 -7.62
N LEU A 431 -8.96 -39.18 -7.66
CA LEU A 431 -10.14 -39.57 -8.44
C LEU A 431 -11.44 -38.91 -7.93
N LEU A 432 -11.66 -38.92 -6.62
CA LEU A 432 -12.81 -38.25 -6.01
C LEU A 432 -12.78 -36.74 -6.23
N ASN A 433 -11.62 -36.10 -6.15
CA ASN A 433 -11.47 -34.66 -6.36
C ASN A 433 -11.74 -34.26 -7.83
N ASP A 434 -11.35 -35.08 -8.81
CA ASP A 434 -11.70 -34.88 -10.23
C ASP A 434 -13.21 -35.02 -10.43
N LEU A 435 -13.81 -36.12 -9.96
CA LEU A 435 -15.25 -36.37 -10.11
C LEU A 435 -16.12 -35.32 -9.39
N PHE A 436 -15.86 -35.04 -8.11
CA PHE A 436 -16.58 -33.99 -7.38
C PHE A 436 -16.28 -32.59 -7.95
N GLY A 437 -15.09 -32.35 -8.51
CA GLY A 437 -14.80 -31.11 -9.25
C GLY A 437 -15.63 -30.94 -10.52
N ARG A 438 -16.08 -32.03 -11.16
CA ARG A 438 -17.05 -31.98 -12.26
C ARG A 438 -18.47 -31.70 -11.74
N PHE A 439 -18.85 -32.31 -10.61
CA PHE A 439 -20.15 -32.05 -9.99
C PHE A 439 -20.25 -30.61 -9.45
N ASP A 440 -19.19 -30.04 -8.89
CA ASP A 440 -19.18 -28.65 -8.43
C ASP A 440 -19.48 -27.68 -9.59
N ARG A 441 -18.91 -27.93 -10.78
CA ARG A 441 -19.22 -27.16 -12.00
C ARG A 441 -20.67 -27.36 -12.47
N LEU A 442 -21.21 -28.58 -12.38
CA LEU A 442 -22.61 -28.85 -12.72
C LEU A 442 -23.58 -28.16 -11.73
N CYS A 443 -23.23 -28.06 -10.46
CA CYS A 443 -23.97 -27.31 -9.45
C CYS A 443 -24.07 -25.83 -9.85
N GLU A 444 -22.94 -25.21 -10.22
CA GLU A 444 -22.91 -23.82 -10.72
C GLU A 444 -23.77 -23.64 -11.98
N LEU A 445 -23.68 -24.57 -12.96
CA LEU A 445 -24.42 -24.51 -14.22
C LEU A 445 -25.93 -24.73 -14.07
N THR A 446 -26.36 -25.53 -13.08
CA THR A 446 -27.79 -25.81 -12.82
C THR A 446 -28.41 -24.88 -11.78
N GLY A 447 -27.62 -24.04 -11.10
CA GLY A 447 -28.10 -23.22 -9.98
C GLY A 447 -28.53 -24.08 -8.77
N CYS A 448 -27.78 -25.15 -8.49
CA CYS A 448 -27.93 -25.97 -7.29
C CYS A 448 -26.84 -25.64 -6.28
N GLU A 449 -27.19 -25.44 -5.02
CA GLU A 449 -26.26 -25.16 -3.93
C GLU A 449 -25.72 -26.47 -3.34
N LYS A 450 -24.39 -26.63 -3.33
CA LYS A 450 -23.71 -27.78 -2.72
C LYS A 450 -23.72 -27.62 -1.20
N ILE A 451 -24.17 -28.63 -0.47
CA ILE A 451 -24.18 -28.57 1.00
C ILE A 451 -22.99 -29.32 1.60
N SER A 452 -22.73 -30.57 1.17
CA SER A 452 -21.55 -31.33 1.60
C SER A 452 -21.35 -32.58 0.75
N THR A 453 -20.21 -33.22 0.97
CA THR A 453 -19.99 -34.63 0.62
C THR A 453 -19.97 -35.47 1.91
N LEU A 454 -20.47 -36.70 1.82
CA LEU A 454 -20.56 -37.67 2.91
C LEU A 454 -19.88 -38.96 2.44
N GLY A 455 -18.55 -38.97 2.45
CA GLY A 455 -17.76 -40.04 1.83
C GLY A 455 -17.80 -39.94 0.31
N ASP A 456 -18.35 -40.97 -0.32
CA ASP A 456 -18.66 -41.11 -1.74
C ASP A 456 -19.98 -40.43 -2.16
N CYS A 457 -20.88 -40.19 -1.22
CA CYS A 457 -22.12 -39.47 -1.48
C CYS A 457 -21.89 -37.95 -1.63
N TYR A 458 -22.52 -37.36 -2.64
CA TYR A 458 -22.62 -35.91 -2.87
C TYR A 458 -24.08 -35.46 -2.65
N TYR A 459 -24.31 -34.38 -1.91
CA TYR A 459 -25.67 -33.82 -1.77
C TYR A 459 -25.73 -32.30 -1.96
N CYS A 460 -26.78 -31.87 -2.66
CA CYS A 460 -27.06 -30.48 -3.00
C CYS A 460 -28.56 -30.18 -2.93
N VAL A 461 -28.91 -28.89 -2.96
CA VAL A 461 -30.30 -28.42 -2.90
C VAL A 461 -30.56 -27.34 -3.96
N ALA A 462 -31.82 -27.20 -4.37
CA ALA A 462 -32.28 -26.11 -5.23
C ALA A 462 -33.46 -25.39 -4.57
N GLY A 463 -33.47 -24.06 -4.60
CA GLY A 463 -34.42 -23.24 -3.84
C GLY A 463 -33.92 -22.80 -2.45
N CYS A 464 -32.64 -23.02 -2.16
CA CYS A 464 -31.99 -22.63 -0.90
C CYS A 464 -30.53 -22.27 -1.19
N PRO A 465 -29.98 -21.13 -0.67
CA PRO A 465 -30.61 -20.12 0.19
C PRO A 465 -31.56 -19.14 -0.53
N GLU A 466 -31.58 -19.15 -1.86
CA GLU A 466 -32.46 -18.33 -2.69
C GLU A 466 -33.66 -19.16 -3.20
N PRO A 467 -34.91 -18.77 -2.90
CA PRO A 467 -36.10 -19.44 -3.45
C PRO A 467 -36.16 -19.27 -4.98
N ARG A 468 -36.48 -20.35 -5.69
CA ARG A 468 -36.64 -20.36 -7.15
C ARG A 468 -37.86 -21.20 -7.54
N PRO A 469 -38.63 -20.85 -8.58
CA PRO A 469 -39.85 -21.59 -8.95
C PRO A 469 -39.56 -22.92 -9.67
N ASP A 470 -38.39 -23.03 -10.31
CA ASP A 470 -37.95 -24.16 -11.13
C ASP A 470 -36.98 -25.11 -10.38
N HIS A 471 -37.04 -25.12 -9.05
CA HIS A 471 -36.15 -25.88 -8.16
C HIS A 471 -36.10 -27.37 -8.52
N ALA A 472 -37.26 -27.99 -8.79
CA ALA A 472 -37.36 -29.41 -9.11
C ALA A 472 -36.67 -29.75 -10.43
N TYR A 473 -36.85 -28.91 -11.45
CA TYR A 473 -36.20 -29.08 -12.76
C TYR A 473 -34.69 -29.09 -12.64
N CYS A 474 -34.12 -28.15 -11.89
CA CYS A 474 -32.67 -28.08 -11.79
C CYS A 474 -32.05 -29.18 -10.92
N CYS A 475 -32.74 -29.69 -9.89
CA CYS A 475 -32.30 -30.94 -9.26
C CYS A 475 -32.36 -32.14 -10.22
N VAL A 476 -33.39 -32.28 -11.06
CA VAL A 476 -33.48 -33.39 -12.03
C VAL A 476 -32.39 -33.28 -13.10
N GLU A 477 -32.18 -32.09 -13.67
CA GLU A 477 -31.13 -31.84 -14.65
C GLU A 477 -29.72 -32.02 -14.05
N MET A 478 -29.53 -31.62 -12.79
CA MET A 478 -28.30 -31.91 -12.03
C MET A 478 -28.07 -33.41 -11.90
N GLY A 479 -29.11 -34.19 -11.56
CA GLY A 479 -29.04 -35.65 -11.45
C GLY A 479 -28.69 -36.33 -12.78
N LEU A 480 -29.34 -35.92 -13.87
CA LEU A 480 -29.02 -36.41 -15.22
C LEU A 480 -27.59 -36.02 -15.64
N GLY A 481 -27.16 -34.79 -15.33
CA GLY A 481 -25.80 -34.31 -15.57
C GLY A 481 -24.74 -35.09 -14.78
N MET A 482 -25.01 -35.44 -13.52
CA MET A 482 -24.13 -36.30 -12.71
C MET A 482 -23.97 -37.70 -13.32
N ILE A 483 -25.06 -38.29 -13.82
CA ILE A 483 -25.05 -39.60 -14.49
C ILE A 483 -24.20 -39.56 -15.77
N GLN A 484 -24.35 -38.52 -16.60
CA GLN A 484 -23.50 -38.32 -17.78
C GLN A 484 -22.03 -38.05 -17.42
N ALA A 485 -21.77 -37.26 -16.39
CA ALA A 485 -20.42 -36.92 -15.97
C ALA A 485 -19.67 -38.11 -15.35
N ILE A 486 -20.35 -39.01 -14.61
CA ILE A 486 -19.72 -40.25 -14.13
C ILE A 486 -19.47 -41.22 -15.29
N GLU A 487 -20.34 -41.29 -16.30
CA GLU A 487 -20.11 -42.11 -17.49
C GLU A 487 -18.85 -41.67 -18.25
N GLN A 488 -18.70 -40.36 -18.50
CA GLN A 488 -17.50 -39.78 -19.10
C GLN A 488 -16.25 -40.05 -18.25
N PHE A 489 -16.35 -39.88 -16.93
CA PHE A 489 -15.25 -40.18 -16.00
C PHE A 489 -14.85 -41.66 -16.03
N CYS A 490 -15.81 -42.58 -16.10
CA CYS A 490 -15.57 -44.02 -16.23
C CYS A 490 -14.83 -44.35 -17.53
N GLN A 491 -15.21 -43.73 -18.66
CA GLN A 491 -14.53 -43.90 -19.94
C GLN A 491 -13.08 -43.38 -19.90
N GLU A 492 -12.86 -42.19 -19.32
CA GLU A 492 -11.52 -41.58 -19.21
C GLU A 492 -10.58 -42.34 -18.26
N LYS A 493 -11.07 -42.70 -17.06
CA LYS A 493 -10.25 -43.33 -16.01
C LYS A 493 -10.20 -44.86 -16.11
N ARG A 494 -11.03 -45.46 -16.98
CA ARG A 494 -11.22 -46.92 -17.13
C ARG A 494 -11.71 -47.59 -15.84
N GLU A 495 -12.66 -46.94 -15.18
CA GLU A 495 -13.26 -47.39 -13.92
C GLU A 495 -14.69 -47.89 -14.18
N MET A 496 -15.09 -48.96 -13.49
CA MET A 496 -16.43 -49.55 -13.61
C MET A 496 -17.31 -49.13 -12.43
N VAL A 497 -17.70 -47.86 -12.39
CA VAL A 497 -18.63 -47.30 -11.38
C VAL A 497 -19.84 -46.65 -12.05
N ASN A 498 -20.92 -46.45 -11.29
CA ASN A 498 -22.16 -45.81 -11.75
C ASN A 498 -22.73 -44.94 -10.61
N MET A 499 -23.80 -44.18 -10.84
CA MET A 499 -24.43 -43.29 -9.86
C MET A 499 -25.87 -43.72 -9.58
N ARG A 500 -26.28 -43.76 -8.30
CA ARG A 500 -27.70 -43.65 -7.91
C ARG A 500 -27.97 -42.19 -7.58
N VAL A 501 -29.12 -41.66 -8.00
CA VAL A 501 -29.55 -40.30 -7.65
C VAL A 501 -30.96 -40.35 -7.10
N GLY A 502 -31.20 -39.75 -5.94
CA GLY A 502 -32.50 -39.58 -5.32
C GLY A 502 -32.86 -38.11 -5.15
N VAL A 503 -34.10 -37.72 -5.50
CA VAL A 503 -34.58 -36.34 -5.38
C VAL A 503 -35.95 -36.28 -4.71
N HIS A 504 -36.03 -35.54 -3.61
CA HIS A 504 -37.28 -35.22 -2.92
C HIS A 504 -37.45 -33.70 -2.79
N THR A 505 -38.70 -33.25 -2.64
CA THR A 505 -39.08 -31.84 -2.57
C THR A 505 -39.96 -31.62 -1.36
N GLY A 506 -39.59 -30.67 -0.50
CA GLY A 506 -40.27 -30.40 0.76
C GLY A 506 -39.80 -29.10 1.42
N THR A 507 -39.81 -29.09 2.74
CA THR A 507 -39.36 -27.99 3.60
C THR A 507 -37.95 -28.26 4.11
N VAL A 508 -37.11 -27.24 4.19
CA VAL A 508 -35.84 -27.32 4.93
C VAL A 508 -35.69 -26.20 5.95
N LEU A 509 -35.01 -26.50 7.05
CA LEU A 509 -34.36 -25.48 7.88
C LEU A 509 -32.90 -25.41 7.44
N CYS A 510 -32.46 -24.29 6.90
CA CYS A 510 -31.08 -24.06 6.50
C CYS A 510 -30.39 -23.08 7.45
N GLY A 511 -29.07 -23.18 7.60
CA GLY A 511 -28.33 -22.28 8.47
C GLY A 511 -26.90 -22.70 8.75
N ILE A 512 -26.24 -21.97 9.64
CA ILE A 512 -24.87 -22.28 10.09
C ILE A 512 -24.90 -22.74 11.55
N LEU A 513 -24.35 -23.92 11.80
CA LEU A 513 -24.34 -24.55 13.13
C LEU A 513 -22.92 -24.68 13.69
N GLY A 514 -22.77 -24.37 14.98
CA GLY A 514 -21.53 -24.54 15.74
C GLY A 514 -20.56 -23.35 15.65
N MET A 515 -19.45 -23.44 16.40
CA MET A 515 -18.42 -22.38 16.49
C MET A 515 -17.04 -22.80 15.95
N LYS A 516 -16.84 -24.10 15.69
CA LYS A 516 -15.57 -24.67 15.22
C LYS A 516 -15.91 -25.64 14.11
N ARG A 517 -15.25 -25.51 12.96
CA ARG A 517 -15.60 -26.26 11.72
C ARG A 517 -17.09 -26.11 11.40
N PHE A 518 -17.63 -24.92 11.61
CA PHE A 518 -18.98 -24.58 11.18
C PHE A 518 -19.03 -24.62 9.64
N LYS A 519 -20.20 -24.93 9.11
CA LYS A 519 -20.53 -24.91 7.68
C LYS A 519 -21.99 -24.53 7.53
N PHE A 520 -22.38 -24.07 6.36
CA PHE A 520 -23.80 -24.06 5.97
C PHE A 520 -24.30 -25.50 5.83
N ASP A 521 -25.48 -25.79 6.35
CA ASP A 521 -26.12 -27.11 6.24
C ASP A 521 -27.65 -26.99 6.21
N VAL A 522 -28.33 -28.10 5.90
CA VAL A 522 -29.79 -28.20 5.84
C VAL A 522 -30.31 -29.35 6.71
N TRP A 523 -31.42 -29.12 7.41
CA TRP A 523 -32.06 -30.08 8.31
C TRP A 523 -33.57 -30.15 8.05
N SER A 524 -34.07 -31.36 7.79
CA SER A 524 -35.50 -31.69 7.74
C SER A 524 -35.70 -33.20 7.73
N ASN A 525 -36.92 -33.66 8.01
CA ASN A 525 -37.33 -35.03 7.68
C ASN A 525 -37.29 -35.26 6.16
N ASP A 526 -37.53 -34.22 5.37
CA ASP A 526 -37.51 -34.25 3.91
C ASP A 526 -36.10 -34.53 3.36
N VAL A 527 -35.04 -34.12 4.08
CA VAL A 527 -33.64 -34.48 3.78
C VAL A 527 -33.42 -35.98 3.96
N ASN A 528 -34.01 -36.58 5.00
CA ASN A 528 -33.95 -38.03 5.23
C ASN A 528 -34.74 -38.78 4.15
N LEU A 529 -35.87 -38.24 3.68
CA LEU A 529 -36.64 -38.82 2.59
C LEU A 529 -35.91 -38.71 1.23
N ALA A 530 -35.15 -37.64 0.98
CA ALA A 530 -34.28 -37.53 -0.20
C ALA A 530 -33.16 -38.58 -0.20
N ASN A 531 -32.50 -38.77 0.94
CA ASN A 531 -31.51 -39.83 1.16
C ASN A 531 -32.14 -41.24 0.94
N LEU A 532 -33.36 -41.45 1.43
CA LEU A 532 -34.11 -42.69 1.20
C LEU A 532 -34.46 -42.92 -0.29
N MET A 533 -34.72 -41.87 -1.08
CA MET A 533 -34.89 -41.98 -2.53
C MET A 533 -33.61 -42.45 -3.23
N GLU A 534 -32.43 -42.01 -2.78
CA GLU A 534 -31.14 -42.46 -3.33
C GLU A 534 -30.91 -43.94 -3.02
N GLN A 535 -31.01 -44.32 -1.74
CA GLN A 535 -30.75 -45.69 -1.28
C GLN A 535 -31.65 -46.74 -1.95
N LEU A 536 -32.90 -46.36 -2.26
CA LEU A 536 -33.87 -47.19 -2.95
C LEU A 536 -33.89 -46.94 -4.47
N GLY A 537 -32.96 -46.12 -4.98
CA GLY A 537 -32.79 -45.76 -6.38
C GLY A 537 -32.13 -46.86 -7.23
N VAL A 538 -32.20 -46.68 -8.55
CA VAL A 538 -31.55 -47.57 -9.53
C VAL A 538 -30.42 -46.82 -10.22
N ALA A 539 -29.29 -47.51 -10.38
CA ALA A 539 -28.09 -46.95 -10.98
C ALA A 539 -28.35 -46.45 -12.42
N GLY A 540 -27.89 -45.24 -12.74
CA GLY A 540 -28.10 -44.61 -14.04
C GLY A 540 -29.48 -43.99 -14.25
N LYS A 541 -30.33 -43.89 -13.22
CA LYS A 541 -31.63 -43.18 -13.26
C LYS A 541 -31.78 -42.25 -12.07
N VAL A 542 -32.61 -41.20 -12.21
CA VAL A 542 -32.95 -40.28 -11.11
C VAL A 542 -34.26 -40.72 -10.47
N HIS A 543 -34.23 -41.11 -9.19
CA HIS A 543 -35.39 -41.58 -8.44
C HIS A 543 -36.09 -40.41 -7.74
N LEU A 544 -37.35 -40.19 -8.07
CA LEU A 544 -38.17 -39.07 -7.59
C LEU A 544 -39.26 -39.56 -6.64
N SER A 545 -39.47 -38.79 -5.58
CA SER A 545 -40.72 -38.85 -4.81
C SER A 545 -41.92 -38.27 -5.60
N GLN A 546 -43.15 -38.68 -5.28
CA GLN A 546 -44.38 -38.03 -5.79
C GLN A 546 -44.35 -36.50 -5.62
N ALA A 547 -43.83 -36.00 -4.49
CA ALA A 547 -43.76 -34.56 -4.22
C ALA A 547 -42.94 -33.83 -5.30
N THR A 548 -41.74 -34.33 -5.65
CA THR A 548 -40.93 -33.76 -6.73
C THR A 548 -41.61 -33.91 -8.09
N PHE A 549 -42.22 -35.06 -8.36
CA PHE A 549 -42.89 -35.33 -9.64
C PHE A 549 -44.03 -34.35 -9.93
N ASN A 550 -44.75 -33.89 -8.89
CA ASN A 550 -45.81 -32.89 -9.03
C ASN A 550 -45.33 -31.50 -9.49
N PHE A 551 -44.02 -31.20 -9.41
CA PHE A 551 -43.41 -29.97 -9.93
C PHE A 551 -42.80 -30.15 -11.34
N LEU A 552 -42.99 -31.31 -11.97
CA LEU A 552 -42.44 -31.63 -13.29
C LEU A 552 -43.55 -31.86 -14.31
N ASP A 553 -43.42 -31.20 -15.45
CA ASP A 553 -44.25 -31.41 -16.63
C ASP A 553 -43.83 -32.69 -17.37
N ASP A 554 -44.60 -33.08 -18.39
CA ASP A 554 -44.41 -34.22 -19.28
C ASP A 554 -43.12 -34.22 -20.14
N ARG A 555 -42.14 -33.37 -19.81
CA ARG A 555 -40.85 -33.21 -20.51
C ARG A 555 -39.86 -34.35 -20.25
N TYR A 556 -40.11 -35.21 -19.26
CA TYR A 556 -39.21 -36.30 -18.87
C TYR A 556 -39.81 -37.69 -19.13
N GLN A 557 -38.96 -38.61 -19.58
CA GLN A 557 -39.33 -40.02 -19.67
C GLN A 557 -39.28 -40.63 -18.27
N HIS A 558 -40.46 -40.94 -17.73
CA HIS A 558 -40.64 -41.51 -16.40
C HIS A 558 -41.12 -42.97 -16.44
N GLU A 559 -40.71 -43.75 -15.44
CA GLU A 559 -41.17 -45.11 -15.15
C GLU A 559 -41.66 -45.18 -13.70
N ASP A 560 -42.57 -46.08 -13.37
CA ASP A 560 -42.96 -46.32 -11.97
C ASP A 560 -41.79 -46.90 -11.16
N GLY A 561 -41.52 -46.34 -9.98
CA GLY A 561 -40.42 -46.75 -9.12
C GLY A 561 -40.55 -48.17 -8.55
N LYS A 562 -41.77 -48.70 -8.41
CA LYS A 562 -42.07 -50.11 -8.03
C LYS A 562 -41.17 -50.69 -6.93
N VAL A 563 -40.86 -49.89 -5.91
CA VAL A 563 -39.81 -50.19 -4.90
C VAL A 563 -39.98 -51.58 -4.26
N ASN A 564 -41.21 -51.91 -3.85
CA ASN A 564 -41.54 -53.18 -3.18
C ASN A 564 -41.33 -54.41 -4.08
N GLU A 565 -41.51 -54.27 -5.40
CA GLU A 565 -41.28 -55.36 -6.37
C GLU A 565 -39.78 -55.59 -6.60
N ARG A 566 -38.96 -54.52 -6.56
CA ARG A 566 -37.52 -54.58 -6.85
C ARG A 566 -36.68 -55.03 -5.65
N ILE A 567 -37.06 -54.64 -4.43
CA ILE A 567 -36.25 -54.78 -3.21
C ILE A 567 -36.89 -55.76 -2.22
N GLY A 568 -38.18 -56.11 -2.42
CA GLY A 568 -38.95 -56.93 -1.48
C GLY A 568 -39.41 -56.16 -0.25
N GLN A 569 -40.05 -56.87 0.70
CA GLN A 569 -40.41 -56.30 1.99
C GLN A 569 -39.18 -56.14 2.88
N SER A 570 -38.63 -54.93 2.87
CA SER A 570 -37.54 -54.48 3.74
C SER A 570 -38.05 -53.39 4.68
N VAL A 571 -37.50 -53.32 5.90
CA VAL A 571 -37.79 -52.26 6.89
C VAL A 571 -37.54 -50.86 6.31
N VAL A 572 -36.63 -50.74 5.34
CA VAL A 572 -36.33 -49.49 4.63
C VAL A 572 -37.40 -49.17 3.58
N ALA A 573 -37.96 -50.17 2.90
CA ALA A 573 -39.04 -50.00 1.93
C ALA A 573 -40.39 -49.70 2.61
N ASP A 574 -40.65 -50.25 3.80
CA ASP A 574 -41.85 -49.94 4.60
C ASP A 574 -41.93 -48.46 5.02
N GLN A 575 -40.81 -47.70 5.01
CA GLN A 575 -40.82 -46.25 5.24
C GLN A 575 -41.47 -45.47 4.08
N LEU A 576 -41.59 -46.07 2.89
CA LEU A 576 -42.30 -45.49 1.73
C LEU A 576 -43.75 -45.98 1.59
N LYS A 577 -44.27 -46.73 2.55
CA LYS A 577 -45.58 -47.39 2.46
C LYS A 577 -46.71 -46.39 2.25
N GLY A 578 -47.28 -46.39 1.05
CA GLY A 578 -48.35 -45.47 0.63
C GLY A 578 -47.89 -44.30 -0.26
N MET A 579 -46.57 -44.08 -0.41
CA MET A 579 -46.03 -43.10 -1.36
C MET A 579 -45.75 -43.72 -2.72
N ARG A 580 -46.11 -43.00 -3.78
CA ARG A 580 -45.67 -43.30 -5.16
C ARG A 580 -44.29 -42.67 -5.39
N THR A 581 -43.48 -43.34 -6.21
CA THR A 581 -42.17 -42.86 -6.65
C THR A 581 -41.96 -43.17 -8.13
N TYR A 582 -41.08 -42.42 -8.78
CA TYR A 582 -40.87 -42.44 -10.23
C TYR A 582 -39.38 -42.47 -10.56
N LEU A 583 -38.99 -43.04 -11.70
CA LEU A 583 -37.61 -43.04 -12.20
C LEU A 583 -37.55 -42.22 -13.48
N ILE A 584 -36.66 -41.24 -13.54
CA ILE A 584 -36.35 -40.51 -14.78
C ILE A 584 -35.09 -41.11 -15.42
N SER A 585 -35.21 -41.48 -16.69
CA SER A 585 -34.10 -42.00 -17.49
C SER A 585 -33.49 -40.92 -18.40
N SER A 586 -34.30 -40.01 -18.94
CA SER A 586 -33.90 -39.01 -19.94
C SER A 586 -34.97 -37.91 -20.10
N ARG A 587 -34.62 -36.84 -20.83
CA ARG A 587 -35.63 -35.92 -21.41
C ARG A 587 -36.38 -36.65 -22.53
N ARG A 588 -37.69 -36.43 -22.65
CA ARG A 588 -38.43 -36.86 -23.85
C ARG A 588 -37.90 -36.08 -25.05
N PHE A 589 -37.64 -36.78 -26.15
CA PHE A 589 -37.39 -36.14 -27.44
C PHE A 589 -38.72 -35.55 -27.94
N GLU A 590 -38.85 -34.22 -27.93
CA GLU A 590 -39.83 -33.57 -28.79
C GLU A 590 -39.34 -33.70 -30.25
N PRO A 591 -40.11 -34.33 -31.15
CA PRO A 591 -39.79 -34.26 -32.56
C PRO A 591 -39.99 -32.82 -33.03
N HIS A 592 -38.89 -32.12 -33.32
CA HIS A 592 -38.96 -30.84 -34.02
C HIS A 592 -39.78 -31.02 -35.31
N CYS A 593 -40.92 -30.34 -35.37
CA CYS A 593 -41.88 -30.51 -36.45
C CYS A 593 -41.24 -30.02 -37.77
N SER A 594 -40.99 -30.96 -38.68
CA SER A 594 -40.40 -30.69 -39.99
C SER A 594 -41.43 -30.08 -40.95
N CYS A 595 -41.76 -28.80 -40.75
CA CYS A 595 -42.51 -28.01 -41.72
C CYS A 595 -41.56 -27.39 -42.76
N SER A 596 -41.21 -28.18 -43.77
CA SER A 596 -40.53 -27.72 -44.97
C SER A 596 -41.50 -26.98 -45.90
N GLN A 597 -41.05 -25.86 -46.46
CA GLN A 597 -41.63 -25.18 -47.65
C GLN A 597 -43.01 -24.51 -47.50
N MET A 598 -43.00 -23.23 -47.12
CA MET A 598 -43.43 -22.16 -48.03
C MET A 598 -42.69 -20.86 -47.68
N GLY A 599 -42.32 -20.10 -48.70
CA GLY A 599 -41.84 -18.72 -48.59
C GLY A 599 -42.08 -18.01 -49.94
N PRO A 600 -41.78 -16.70 -50.08
CA PRO A 600 -41.20 -15.80 -49.08
C PRO A 600 -42.01 -14.51 -48.84
N SER A 601 -41.73 -13.78 -47.75
CA SER A 601 -41.81 -12.31 -47.71
C SER A 601 -41.09 -11.75 -46.47
N ALA A 602 -40.07 -10.92 -46.68
CA ALA A 602 -39.61 -9.91 -45.72
C ALA A 602 -40.47 -8.63 -45.94
N PRO A 603 -40.59 -7.66 -45.01
CA PRO A 603 -39.51 -7.15 -44.12
C PRO A 603 -39.97 -6.93 -42.65
N GLU A 604 -39.33 -6.23 -41.70
CA GLU A 604 -38.12 -5.38 -41.70
C GLU A 604 -37.46 -5.22 -40.29
N HIS A 605 -36.55 -4.23 -40.17
CA HIS A 605 -35.99 -3.54 -38.98
C HIS A 605 -36.44 -3.90 -37.54
N ALA A 606 -35.47 -4.22 -36.67
CA ALA A 606 -34.94 -3.25 -35.67
C ALA A 606 -33.68 -3.76 -34.92
N HIS A 607 -32.81 -2.82 -34.55
CA HIS A 607 -31.43 -2.94 -34.07
C HIS A 607 -31.11 -3.81 -32.84
N VAL A 608 -29.90 -4.40 -32.86
CA VAL A 608 -29.10 -4.77 -31.69
C VAL A 608 -27.79 -3.94 -31.70
N PRO A 609 -27.39 -3.27 -30.61
CA PRO A 609 -26.09 -2.59 -30.53
C PRO A 609 -24.98 -3.57 -30.11
N ARG A 610 -23.91 -3.65 -30.90
CA ARG A 610 -22.68 -4.38 -30.52
C ARG A 610 -21.69 -3.46 -29.79
N LEU A 611 -21.02 -4.03 -28.80
CA LEU A 611 -19.91 -3.40 -28.07
C LEU A 611 -18.72 -3.15 -29.00
N HIS A 612 -18.08 -1.99 -28.88
CA HIS A 612 -16.79 -1.70 -29.51
C HIS A 612 -15.61 -2.01 -28.57
N THR A 613 -14.64 -2.77 -29.07
CA THR A 613 -13.26 -2.81 -28.56
C THR A 613 -12.35 -2.10 -29.55
N PRO A 614 -11.44 -1.20 -29.12
CA PRO A 614 -10.45 -0.61 -30.00
C PRO A 614 -9.10 -1.35 -29.93
N ASP A 615 -8.69 -1.95 -31.04
CA ASP A 615 -7.26 -2.19 -31.32
C ASP A 615 -6.65 -0.90 -31.89
N GLY A 616 -5.38 -0.63 -31.59
CA GLY A 616 -4.70 0.62 -31.99
C GLY A 616 -3.77 0.48 -33.19
N ALA A 617 -3.33 1.62 -33.75
CA ALA A 617 -2.02 1.79 -34.39
C ALA A 617 -1.80 3.25 -34.87
N SER A 618 -0.99 4.02 -34.13
CA SER A 618 -0.19 5.16 -34.63
C SER A 618 0.82 5.59 -33.55
#